data_AF-A0A816FXS9-F1
#
_entry.id   AF-A0A816FXS9-F1
#
_cell.length_a   1.000
_cell.length_b   1.000
_cell.length_c   1.000
_cell.angle_alpha   90.00
_cell.angle_beta   90.00
_cell.angle_gamma   90.00
#
_symmetry.space_group_name_H-M   'P 1'
#
loop_
_entity.id
_entity.type
_entity.pdbx_description
1 polymer ?
#
loop_
_entity_poly.entity_id
_entity_poly.type
_entity_poly.pdbx_seq_one_letter_code
_entity_poly.pdbx_strand_id
1 'polypeptide(L)'
;DLVVVGRLFVGRVDPTINVEQLKEYFNKYGSIKKCVIDINGKYALIDFNNDKSIENILKLQENNKLYSIQGKYLHLNRTMNTSVPR
;
A
#
# COMPACT_ATOMS: atom_id res chain seq x y z
N ASP A 1 1.26 17.28 -14.89
CA ASP A 1 1.06 15.87 -14.50
C ASP A 1 0.58 15.78 -13.07
N LEU A 2 -0.56 15.12 -12.82
CA LEU A 2 -1.02 14.89 -11.45
C LEU A 2 -0.05 13.92 -10.77
N VAL A 3 0.74 14.42 -9.83
CA VAL A 3 1.50 13.58 -8.90
C VAL A 3 0.47 12.78 -8.08
N VAL A 4 0.49 11.46 -8.17
CA VAL A 4 -0.33 10.62 -7.28
C VAL A 4 0.39 10.52 -5.93
N VAL A 5 0.17 11.52 -5.07
CA VAL A 5 0.93 11.69 -3.83
C VAL A 5 0.55 10.67 -2.74
N GLY A 6 -0.62 10.03 -2.85
CA GLY A 6 -1.24 9.18 -1.82
C GLY A 6 -1.36 7.69 -2.14
N ARG A 7 -0.56 7.13 -3.06
CA ARG A 7 -0.61 5.70 -3.43
C ARG A 7 0.55 4.90 -2.83
N LEU A 8 0.20 3.81 -2.16
CA LEU A 8 1.12 2.79 -1.65
C LEU A 8 1.14 1.58 -2.59
N PHE A 9 2.33 1.11 -2.93
CA PHE A 9 2.55 -0.23 -3.48
C PHE A 9 2.80 -1.21 -2.34
N VAL A 10 2.08 -2.33 -2.35
CA VAL A 10 2.22 -3.44 -1.41
C VAL A 10 2.61 -4.68 -2.20
N GLY A 11 3.87 -5.07 -2.18
CA GLY A 11 4.40 -6.28 -2.81
C GLY A 11 4.48 -7.46 -1.84
N ARG A 12 4.75 -8.65 -2.41
CA ARG A 12 4.77 -9.93 -1.67
C ARG A 12 3.43 -10.21 -0.98
N VAL A 13 2.34 -9.82 -1.62
CA VAL A 13 1.00 -10.20 -1.17
C VAL A 13 0.88 -11.70 -1.34
N ASP A 14 0.61 -12.39 -0.25
CA ASP A 14 0.36 -13.83 -0.29
C ASP A 14 -1.07 -14.09 -0.82
N PRO A 15 -1.30 -15.18 -1.60
CA PRO A 15 -2.62 -15.49 -2.14
C PRO A 15 -3.76 -15.62 -1.12
N THR A 16 -3.46 -15.85 0.16
CA THR A 16 -4.48 -15.91 1.22
C THR A 16 -4.87 -14.53 1.77
N ILE A 17 -4.20 -13.46 1.34
CA ILE A 17 -4.48 -12.08 1.77
C ILE A 17 -5.42 -11.43 0.77
N ASN A 18 -6.57 -10.94 1.25
CA ASN A 18 -7.58 -10.27 0.42
C ASN A 18 -7.60 -8.74 0.62
N VAL A 19 -8.48 -8.07 -0.13
CA VAL A 19 -8.62 -6.61 -0.14
C VAL A 19 -9.08 -6.09 1.22
N GLU A 20 -9.99 -6.79 1.88
CA GLU A 20 -10.54 -6.41 3.18
C GLU A 20 -9.46 -6.43 4.26
N GLN A 21 -8.63 -7.46 4.29
CA GLN A 21 -7.51 -7.58 5.23
C GLN A 21 -6.45 -6.49 5.00
N LEU A 22 -6.14 -6.17 3.75
CA LEU A 22 -5.25 -5.05 3.43
C LEU A 22 -5.86 -3.73 3.92
N LYS A 23 -7.14 -3.49 3.65
CA LYS A 23 -7.83 -2.28 4.12
C LYS A 23 -7.79 -2.17 5.64
N GLU A 24 -8.21 -3.22 6.35
CA GLU A 24 -8.22 -3.25 7.80
C GLU A 24 -6.82 -2.96 8.38
N TYR A 25 -5.79 -3.61 7.85
CA TYR A 25 -4.43 -3.46 8.31
C TYR A 25 -3.87 -2.04 8.11
N PHE A 26 -4.17 -1.42 6.96
CA PHE A 26 -3.62 -0.13 6.58
C PHE A 26 -4.47 1.08 7.00
N ASN A 27 -5.75 0.89 7.38
CA ASN A 27 -6.65 1.99 7.76
C ASN A 27 -6.14 2.78 8.99
N LYS A 28 -5.30 2.17 9.85
CA LYS A 28 -4.64 2.85 10.98
C LYS A 28 -3.68 3.97 10.57
N TYR A 29 -3.26 4.01 9.31
CA TYR A 29 -2.40 5.08 8.77
C TYR A 29 -3.20 6.20 8.11
N GLY A 30 -4.50 6.01 7.88
CA GLY A 30 -5.41 6.98 7.31
C GLY A 30 -6.52 6.33 6.49
N SER A 31 -7.54 7.13 6.17
CA SER A 31 -8.69 6.66 5.40
C SER A 31 -8.28 6.23 3.99
N ILE A 32 -8.69 5.01 3.62
CA ILE A 32 -8.41 4.40 2.33
C ILE A 32 -9.53 4.75 1.34
N LYS A 33 -9.15 5.32 0.19
CA LYS A 33 -10.04 5.63 -0.93
C LYS A 33 -10.28 4.41 -1.81
N LYS A 34 -9.22 3.66 -2.12
CA LYS A 34 -9.27 2.49 -3.01
C LYS A 34 -8.18 1.49 -2.62
N CYS A 35 -8.49 0.20 -2.74
CA CYS A 35 -7.52 -0.87 -2.62
C CYS A 35 -7.82 -1.89 -3.72
N VAL A 36 -6.80 -2.28 -4.47
CA VAL A 36 -6.89 -3.29 -5.53
C VAL A 36 -5.72 -4.25 -5.42
N ILE A 37 -5.99 -5.54 -5.57
CA ILE A 37 -4.96 -6.57 -5.72
C ILE A 37 -4.77 -6.82 -7.22
N ASP A 38 -3.52 -6.99 -7.65
CA ASP A 38 -3.18 -7.38 -9.02
C ASP A 38 -3.89 -8.67 -9.42
N ILE A 39 -4.17 -8.82 -10.71
CA ILE A 39 -4.78 -10.03 -11.29
C ILE A 39 -4.04 -11.32 -10.89
N ASN A 40 -2.72 -11.28 -10.74
CA ASN A 40 -1.93 -12.45 -10.36
C ASN A 40 -1.75 -12.61 -8.84
N GLY A 41 -2.35 -11.74 -8.03
CA GLY A 41 -2.25 -11.77 -6.58
C GLY A 41 -0.87 -11.39 -6.01
N LYS A 42 0.07 -10.92 -6.84
CA LYS A 42 1.47 -10.70 -6.42
C LYS A 42 1.69 -9.39 -5.65
N TYR A 43 0.85 -8.39 -5.92
CA TYR A 43 0.94 -7.07 -5.30
C TYR A 43 -0.44 -6.43 -5.19
N ALA A 44 -0.53 -5.35 -4.41
CA ALA A 44 -1.69 -4.51 -4.29
C ALA A 44 -1.30 -3.02 -4.39
N LEU A 45 -2.27 -2.20 -4.79
CA LEU A 45 -2.19 -0.74 -4.75
C LEU A 45 -3.25 -0.21 -3.79
N ILE A 46 -2.82 0.65 -2.86
CA ILE A 46 -3.70 1.29 -1.88
C ILE A 46 -3.62 2.80 -2.07
N ASP A 47 -4.75 3.41 -2.45
CA ASP A 47 -4.92 4.85 -2.53
C ASP A 47 -5.49 5.36 -1.21
N PHE A 48 -4.74 6.20 -0.51
CA PHE A 48 -5.22 6.93 0.66
C PHE A 48 -5.87 8.25 0.25
N ASN A 49 -6.74 8.77 1.12
CA ASN A 49 -7.32 10.10 0.96
C ASN A 49 -6.32 11.23 1.26
N ASN A 50 -5.17 10.92 1.88
CA ASN A 50 -4.16 11.89 2.29
C ASN A 50 -2.75 11.30 2.11
N ASP A 51 -1.80 12.11 1.65
CA ASP A 51 -0.40 11.73 1.41
C ASP A 51 0.43 11.55 2.69
N LYS A 52 0.05 12.22 3.79
CA LYS A 52 0.64 12.01 5.13
C LYS A 52 0.58 10.54 5.59
N SER A 53 -0.40 9.77 5.10
CA SER A 53 -0.49 8.34 5.37
C SER A 53 0.72 7.58 4.85
N ILE A 54 1.17 7.91 3.63
CA ILE A 54 2.36 7.29 3.02
C ILE A 54 3.62 7.74 3.75
N GLU A 55 3.75 9.04 4.07
CA GLU A 55 4.91 9.55 4.81
C GLU A 55 5.10 8.86 6.16
N ASN A 56 4.01 8.65 6.91
CA ASN A 56 4.07 7.97 8.20
C ASN A 56 4.53 6.51 8.06
N ILE A 57 4.00 5.79 7.05
CA ILE A 57 4.39 4.41 6.77
C ILE A 57 5.89 4.32 6.46
N LEU A 58 6.41 5.22 5.60
CA LEU A 58 7.81 5.22 5.20
C LEU A 58 8.74 5.60 6.35
N LYS A 59 8.39 6.63 7.14
CA LYS A 59 9.14 6.98 8.36
C LYS A 59 9.23 5.83 9.34
N LEU A 60 8.16 5.07 9.52
CA LEU A 60 8.19 3.89 10.39
C LEU A 60 9.07 2.78 9.79
N GLN A 61 9.07 2.59 8.48
CA GLN A 61 9.92 1.62 7.80
C GLN A 61 11.41 1.97 7.95
N GLU A 62 11.77 3.26 7.83
CA GLU A 62 13.12 3.77 8.11
C GLU A 62 13.56 3.47 9.56
N ASN A 63 12.60 3.44 10.49
CA ASN A 63 12.81 3.01 11.87
C ASN A 63 12.71 1.48 12.06
N ASN A 64 13.08 0.71 11.04
CA ASN A 64 13.10 -0.75 11.02
C ASN A 64 11.75 -1.45 11.26
N LYS A 65 10.61 -0.75 11.08
CA LYS A 65 9.30 -1.41 11.19
C LYS A 65 9.12 -2.39 10.02
N LEU A 66 8.86 -3.65 10.37
CA LEU A 66 8.40 -4.66 9.43
C LEU A 66 6.88 -4.69 9.37
N TYR A 67 6.35 -5.04 8.19
CA TYR A 67 4.92 -5.13 7.93
C TYR A 67 4.55 -6.56 7.59
N SER A 68 3.54 -7.08 8.26
CA SER A 68 3.02 -8.42 8.01
C SER A 68 1.54 -8.53 8.36
N ILE A 69 0.85 -9.41 7.63
CA ILE A 69 -0.53 -9.83 7.92
C ILE A 69 -0.48 -11.34 8.17
N GLN A 70 -0.98 -11.80 9.31
CA GLN A 70 -0.97 -13.22 9.70
C GLN A 70 0.44 -13.87 9.59
N GLY A 71 1.49 -13.13 9.95
CA GLY A 71 2.88 -13.61 9.89
C GLY A 71 3.53 -13.56 8.50
N LYS A 72 2.80 -13.14 7.46
CA LYS A 72 3.31 -13.05 6.08
C LYS A 72 3.80 -11.64 5.79
N TYR A 73 5.09 -11.51 5.49
CA TYR A 73 5.73 -10.20 5.31
C TYR A 73 5.35 -9.53 4.00
N LEU A 74 5.04 -8.24 4.09
CA LEU A 74 4.73 -7.36 2.97
C LEU A 74 5.95 -6.49 2.64
N HIS A 75 6.14 -6.19 1.37
CA HIS A 75 7.13 -5.21 0.92
C HIS A 75 6.43 -3.92 0.52
N LEU A 76 6.75 -2.80 1.17
CA LEU A 76 6.08 -1.53 0.90
C LEU A 76 7.00 -0.57 0.15
N ASN A 77 6.45 0.06 -0.89
CA ASN A 77 7.09 1.16 -1.60
C ASN A 77 6.07 2.24 -1.96
N ARG A 78 6.55 3.47 -2.13
CA ARG A 78 5.76 4.48 -2.85
C ARG A 78 5.69 4.08 -4.32
N THR A 79 4.56 4.25 -4.98
CA THR A 79 4.56 4.16 -6.46
C THR A 79 5.31 5.37 -7.02
N MET A 80 6.42 5.14 -7.72
CA MET A 80 7.01 6.19 -8.56
C MET A 80 6.09 6.41 -9.76
N ASN A 81 5.84 7.68 -10.11
CA ASN A 81 5.04 8.16 -11.25
C ASN A 81 4.67 7.07 -12.27
N THR A 82 3.48 6.48 -12.14
CA THR A 82 2.84 5.87 -13.28
C THR A 82 2.15 7.00 -14.02
N SER A 83 2.83 7.62 -14.98
CA SER A 83 2.16 8.37 -16.04
C SER A 83 1.07 7.44 -16.57
N VAL A 84 -0.19 7.76 -16.31
CA VAL A 84 -1.30 7.06 -16.96
C VAL A 84 -1.12 7.37 -18.44
N PRO A 85 -0.88 6.39 -19.32
CA PRO A 85 -0.90 6.66 -20.74
C PRO A 85 -2.28 7.23 -21.07
N ARG A 86 -2.33 8.40 -21.71
CA ARG A 86 -3.57 8.89 -22.31
C ARG A 86 -4.06 7.92 -23.36
#